data_AF-A0A2V7M2I7-F1
#
_entry.id   AF-A0A2V7M2I7-F1
#
_cell.length_a   1.000
_cell.length_b   1.000
_cell.length_c   1.000
_cell.angle_alpha   90.00
_cell.angle_beta   90.00
_cell.angle_gamma   90.00
#
_symmetry.space_group_name_H-M   'P 1'
#
loop_
_entity.id
_entity.type
_entity.pdbx_description
1 polymer ?
#
loop_
_entity_poly.entity_id
_entity_poly.type
_entity_poly.pdbx_seq_one_letter_code
_entity_poly.pdbx_strand_id
1 'polypeptide(L)'
;MRRRLIVAGLFTATVALACGEPSQQRTQPAATPPTNAPADVSHGEAPIGSAAEPAPIDAAAPPRATGHLHRLRIAIKHAKITIADGVTYDAWTFDGRVPGPVLRVTEGDTVDFTLVNQAPMPHSLDFHAAEIAPSRAYVNLMPHDSMSYRFVARVPGAFMYHCGTAPVALHIANGMYGAIIVDPRQGRTSAKEFVFVQSEFYTKTLPDSTRTIDWEKLLGLAPDYVVFNGREAEYAHHPINVRVGERLRLYVVNAGPNRFSAFHVVGAIFDRAYLDGSLAHPLEGVQTV
;
A
#
# COMPACT_ATOMS: atom_id res chain seq x y z
N MET A 1 -41.63 -6.61 65.92
CA MET A 1 -41.89 -8.01 66.35
C MET A 1 -40.93 -8.94 65.60
N ARG A 2 -40.22 -9.79 66.37
CA ARG A 2 -39.56 -11.10 66.07
C ARG A 2 -38.69 -11.22 64.79
N ARG A 3 -37.35 -11.19 64.84
CA ARG A 3 -36.31 -12.18 65.30
C ARG A 3 -36.01 -13.36 64.33
N ARG A 4 -34.79 -13.30 63.76
CA ARG A 4 -33.71 -14.30 63.55
C ARG A 4 -34.03 -15.66 62.90
N LEU A 5 -33.18 -16.09 61.95
CA LEU A 5 -32.20 -17.19 62.16
C LEU A 5 -31.21 -17.32 60.99
N ILE A 6 -29.91 -17.29 61.34
CA ILE A 6 -28.77 -17.72 60.53
C ILE A 6 -28.56 -19.20 60.86
N VAL A 7 -28.41 -20.06 59.85
CA VAL A 7 -27.89 -21.43 60.02
C VAL A 7 -26.65 -21.56 59.15
N ALA A 8 -25.52 -21.75 59.83
CA ALA A 8 -24.25 -22.17 59.24
C ALA A 8 -24.29 -23.69 59.02
N GLY A 9 -23.96 -24.14 57.80
CA GLY A 9 -23.75 -25.55 57.48
C GLY A 9 -22.30 -25.77 57.07
N LEU A 10 -21.53 -26.40 57.94
CA LEU A 10 -20.21 -27.00 57.63
C LEU A 10 -20.40 -28.04 56.53
N PHE A 11 -19.64 -27.95 55.43
CA PHE A 11 -19.39 -29.09 54.55
C PHE A 11 -17.94 -29.55 54.71
N THR A 12 -17.82 -30.78 55.19
CA THR A 12 -16.60 -31.56 55.34
C THR A 12 -16.01 -31.90 53.98
N ALA A 13 -14.70 -31.68 53.83
CA ALA A 13 -13.93 -32.11 52.67
C ALA A 13 -13.64 -33.62 52.77
N THR A 14 -14.18 -34.41 51.85
CA THR A 14 -13.72 -35.78 51.57
C THR A 14 -12.79 -35.75 50.36
N VAL A 15 -11.50 -35.97 50.59
CA VAL A 15 -10.51 -36.23 49.53
C VAL A 15 -10.67 -37.69 49.10
N ALA A 16 -11.24 -37.90 47.91
CA ALA A 16 -11.18 -39.20 47.24
C ALA A 16 -9.97 -39.19 46.29
N LEU A 17 -8.96 -40.01 46.61
CA LEU A 17 -7.93 -40.40 45.66
C LEU A 17 -8.60 -41.20 44.52
N ALA A 18 -8.70 -40.60 43.34
CA ALA A 18 -9.01 -41.32 42.12
C ALA A 18 -7.70 -41.76 41.47
N CYS A 19 -7.48 -43.07 41.42
CA CYS A 19 -6.42 -43.71 40.65
C CYS A 19 -6.53 -43.34 39.17
N GLY A 20 -5.37 -43.12 38.54
CA GLY A 20 -5.27 -42.67 37.16
C GLY A 20 -5.88 -43.63 36.14
N GLU A 21 -6.67 -43.08 35.23
CA GLU A 21 -6.97 -43.68 33.94
C GLU A 21 -5.90 -43.26 32.92
N PRO A 22 -5.45 -44.15 32.03
CA PRO A 22 -4.50 -43.81 30.99
C PRO A 22 -5.16 -42.87 29.98
N SER A 23 -4.54 -41.73 29.71
CA SER A 23 -4.95 -40.86 28.62
C SER A 23 -4.83 -41.64 27.30
N GLN A 24 -5.95 -42.03 26.71
CA GLN A 24 -5.96 -42.38 25.30
C GLN A 24 -5.70 -41.08 24.53
N GLN A 25 -4.42 -40.86 24.22
CA GLN A 25 -4.01 -39.95 23.17
C GLN A 25 -4.70 -40.41 21.89
N ARG A 26 -5.78 -39.73 21.54
CA ARG A 26 -6.40 -39.86 20.23
C ARG A 26 -5.36 -39.36 19.24
N THR A 27 -4.60 -40.28 18.65
CA THR A 27 -3.77 -39.98 17.49
C THR A 27 -4.69 -39.42 16.42
N GLN A 28 -4.65 -38.09 16.25
CA GLN A 28 -5.22 -37.47 15.06
C GLN A 28 -4.52 -38.13 13.87
N PRO A 29 -5.27 -38.68 12.90
CA PRO A 29 -4.68 -39.02 11.63
C PRO A 29 -4.00 -37.76 11.11
N ALA A 30 -2.71 -37.87 10.76
CA ALA A 30 -2.04 -36.81 10.04
C ALA A 30 -2.88 -36.53 8.79
N ALA A 31 -3.55 -35.39 8.77
CA ALA A 31 -4.30 -34.97 7.59
C ALA A 31 -3.30 -34.91 6.44
N THR A 32 -3.60 -35.64 5.37
CA THR A 32 -2.85 -35.55 4.13
C THR A 32 -2.77 -34.07 3.76
N PRO A 33 -1.57 -33.53 3.48
CA PRO A 33 -1.45 -32.15 3.03
C PRO A 33 -2.42 -31.94 1.87
N PRO A 34 -3.16 -30.82 1.82
CA PRO A 34 -4.01 -30.52 0.68
C PRO A 34 -3.18 -30.63 -0.60
N THR A 35 -3.56 -31.55 -1.49
CA THR A 35 -2.90 -31.81 -2.77
C THR A 35 -3.13 -30.72 -3.81
N ASN A 36 -3.91 -29.69 -3.47
CA ASN A 36 -4.09 -28.51 -4.31
C ASN A 36 -3.22 -27.40 -3.73
N ALA A 37 -2.05 -27.21 -4.32
CA ALA A 37 -1.29 -25.99 -4.14
C ALA A 37 -2.21 -24.79 -4.45
N PRO A 38 -2.18 -23.70 -3.67
CA PRO A 38 -2.72 -22.43 -4.14
C PRO A 38 -2.09 -22.13 -5.51
N ALA A 39 -2.90 -21.61 -6.44
CA ALA A 39 -2.43 -21.21 -7.77
C ALA A 39 -1.08 -20.49 -7.66
N ASP A 40 -0.12 -20.92 -8.48
CA ASP A 40 1.24 -20.38 -8.54
C ASP A 40 1.24 -18.88 -8.25
N VAL A 41 1.89 -18.49 -7.15
CA VAL A 41 2.45 -17.15 -7.04
C VAL A 41 3.58 -17.09 -8.08
N SER A 42 3.21 -16.81 -9.33
CA SER A 42 4.16 -16.51 -10.38
C SER A 42 5.03 -15.35 -9.90
N HIS A 43 6.34 -15.55 -9.92
CA HIS A 43 7.33 -14.49 -9.71
C HIS A 43 7.45 -13.55 -10.92
N GLY A 44 6.46 -13.56 -11.83
CA GLY A 44 6.32 -12.55 -12.87
C GLY A 44 7.47 -12.54 -13.89
N GLU A 45 7.91 -13.70 -14.38
CA GLU A 45 8.68 -13.69 -15.63
C GLU A 45 7.72 -13.34 -16.78
N ALA A 46 7.83 -12.11 -17.28
CA ALA A 46 6.98 -11.58 -18.33
C ALA A 46 7.41 -12.10 -19.72
N PRO A 47 6.46 -12.54 -20.57
CA PRO A 47 6.72 -12.73 -21.99
C PRO A 47 6.91 -11.37 -22.69
N ILE A 48 7.87 -11.29 -23.61
CA ILE A 48 8.13 -10.09 -24.43
C ILE A 48 7.15 -10.07 -25.62
N GLY A 49 6.23 -9.09 -25.65
CA GLY A 49 5.29 -8.88 -26.76
C GLY A 49 5.50 -7.51 -27.43
N SER A 50 5.29 -7.42 -28.76
CA SER A 50 5.47 -6.18 -29.52
C SER A 50 4.14 -5.44 -29.74
N ALA A 51 3.73 -4.62 -28.77
CA ALA A 51 2.84 -3.49 -29.02
C ALA A 51 3.68 -2.20 -29.11
N ALA A 52 3.11 -1.11 -29.62
CA ALA A 52 3.76 0.20 -29.52
C ALA A 52 3.90 0.55 -28.03
N GLU A 53 5.13 0.46 -27.52
CA GLU A 53 5.37 0.54 -26.08
C GLU A 53 5.02 1.93 -25.55
N PRO A 54 4.17 2.03 -24.51
CA PRO A 54 3.97 3.29 -23.80
C PRO A 54 5.30 3.78 -23.21
N ALA A 55 5.46 5.10 -23.08
CA ALA A 55 6.69 5.70 -22.57
C ALA A 55 7.13 5.04 -21.24
N PRO A 56 8.44 4.83 -21.02
CA PRO A 56 8.96 4.28 -19.76
C PRO A 56 8.53 5.09 -18.54
N ILE A 57 8.26 4.42 -17.43
CA ILE A 57 7.91 5.02 -16.15
C ILE A 57 9.18 5.19 -15.34
N ASP A 58 9.65 6.43 -15.22
CA ASP A 58 10.84 6.75 -14.43
C ASP A 58 10.61 6.43 -12.93
N ALA A 59 11.48 5.58 -12.39
CA ALA A 59 11.47 5.23 -10.96
C ALA A 59 12.20 6.27 -10.09
N ALA A 60 12.86 7.29 -10.68
CA ALA A 60 13.61 8.29 -9.92
C ALA A 60 12.71 9.00 -8.91
N ALA A 61 13.15 9.05 -7.64
CA ALA A 61 12.48 9.88 -6.66
C ALA A 61 12.63 11.37 -7.06
N PRO A 62 11.58 12.20 -6.89
CA PRO A 62 11.68 13.63 -7.18
C PRO A 62 12.79 14.25 -6.33
N PRO A 63 13.46 15.33 -6.81
CA PRO A 63 14.53 15.97 -6.05
C PRO A 63 14.03 16.44 -4.67
N ARG A 64 14.93 16.49 -3.69
CA ARG A 64 14.61 17.00 -2.36
C ARG A 64 13.99 18.39 -2.47
N ALA A 65 12.87 18.58 -1.80
CA ALA A 65 12.11 19.82 -1.86
C ALA A 65 12.90 20.98 -1.23
N THR A 66 12.72 22.18 -1.78
CA THR A 66 13.33 23.41 -1.28
C THR A 66 12.29 24.29 -0.63
N GLY A 67 12.61 24.91 0.50
CA GLY A 67 11.71 25.81 1.24
C GLY A 67 10.81 25.09 2.23
N HIS A 68 10.08 25.87 3.02
CA HIS A 68 9.28 25.38 4.16
C HIS A 68 7.76 25.36 3.91
N LEU A 69 7.31 25.93 2.79
CA LEU A 69 5.90 25.97 2.40
C LEU A 69 5.76 25.35 1.01
N HIS A 70 5.08 24.21 0.93
CA HIS A 70 4.83 23.50 -0.32
C HIS A 70 3.38 23.67 -0.73
N ARG A 71 3.13 24.44 -1.80
CA ARG A 71 1.78 24.58 -2.37
C ARG A 71 1.55 23.46 -3.37
N LEU A 72 0.69 22.53 -3.01
CA LEU A 72 0.41 21.33 -3.80
C LEU A 72 -1.03 21.38 -4.29
N ARG A 73 -1.24 21.08 -5.57
CA ARG A 73 -2.57 21.01 -6.16
C ARG A 73 -2.69 19.73 -6.96
N ILE A 74 -3.69 18.92 -6.63
CA ILE A 74 -4.00 17.66 -7.33
C ILE A 74 -5.41 17.73 -7.89
N ALA A 75 -5.58 17.33 -9.14
CA ALA A 75 -6.87 17.12 -9.77
C ALA A 75 -7.23 15.64 -9.79
N ILE A 76 -8.41 15.28 -9.30
CA ILE A 76 -8.96 13.94 -9.46
C ILE A 76 -9.58 13.82 -10.85
N LYS A 77 -9.21 12.78 -11.58
CA LYS A 77 -9.69 12.50 -12.94
C LYS A 77 -9.97 11.01 -13.10
N HIS A 78 -10.99 10.66 -13.87
CA HIS A 78 -11.06 9.31 -14.46
C HIS A 78 -10.29 9.35 -15.77
N ALA A 79 -9.38 8.40 -15.97
CA ALA A 79 -8.46 8.40 -17.10
C ALA A 79 -8.12 6.98 -17.54
N LYS A 80 -8.04 6.77 -18.86
CA LYS A 80 -7.51 5.53 -19.42
C LYS A 80 -5.98 5.51 -19.29
N ILE A 81 -5.44 4.44 -18.71
CA ILE A 81 -4.00 4.20 -18.54
C ILE A 81 -3.61 2.86 -19.16
N THR A 82 -2.33 2.65 -19.44
CA THR A 82 -1.81 1.34 -19.84
C THR A 82 -1.21 0.63 -18.64
N ILE A 83 -1.77 -0.52 -18.25
CA ILE A 83 -1.33 -1.29 -17.07
C ILE A 83 -0.49 -2.53 -17.43
N ALA A 84 -0.55 -2.97 -18.69
CA ALA A 84 0.21 -4.07 -19.27
C ALA A 84 0.21 -3.92 -20.80
N ASP A 85 1.02 -4.71 -21.50
CA ASP A 85 1.11 -4.66 -22.96
C ASP A 85 -0.25 -4.92 -23.63
N GLY A 86 -0.73 -3.92 -24.37
CA GLY A 86 -2.05 -3.96 -25.01
C GLY A 86 -3.24 -3.87 -24.04
N VAL A 87 -3.01 -3.62 -22.75
CA VAL A 87 -4.06 -3.55 -21.72
C VAL A 87 -4.31 -2.11 -21.31
N THR A 88 -5.35 -1.52 -21.88
CA THR A 88 -5.89 -0.23 -21.42
C THR A 88 -6.85 -0.44 -20.25
N TYR A 89 -6.67 0.31 -19.17
CA TYR A 89 -7.51 0.28 -17.97
C TYR A 89 -8.15 1.65 -17.72
N ASP A 90 -9.46 1.68 -17.45
CA ASP A 90 -10.20 2.89 -17.07
C ASP A 90 -10.06 3.14 -15.56
N ALA A 91 -9.07 3.97 -15.21
CA ALA A 91 -8.65 4.22 -13.83
C ALA A 91 -9.32 5.44 -13.21
N TRP A 92 -9.40 5.43 -11.88
CA TRP A 92 -9.64 6.63 -11.08
C TRP A 92 -8.29 7.12 -10.58
N THR A 93 -7.96 8.37 -10.83
CA THR A 93 -6.59 8.85 -10.75
C THR A 93 -6.45 10.15 -9.99
N PHE A 94 -5.24 10.37 -9.48
CA PHE A 94 -4.75 11.68 -9.09
C PHE A 94 -3.84 12.19 -10.22
N ASP A 95 -4.18 13.34 -10.80
CA ASP A 95 -3.53 13.96 -11.96
C ASP A 95 -3.47 13.12 -13.25
N GLY A 96 -4.43 12.22 -13.47
CA GLY A 96 -4.52 11.47 -14.73
C GLY A 96 -3.52 10.31 -14.83
N ARG A 97 -2.89 9.91 -13.73
CA ARG A 97 -1.90 8.82 -13.68
C ARG A 97 -2.12 7.89 -12.49
N VAL A 98 -1.59 6.66 -12.62
CA VAL A 98 -1.52 5.66 -11.56
C VAL A 98 -0.08 5.16 -11.49
N PRO A 99 0.60 5.23 -10.33
CA PRO A 99 0.20 5.98 -9.14
C PRO A 99 0.03 7.47 -9.44
N GLY A 100 -0.60 8.18 -8.52
CA GLY A 100 -0.59 9.63 -8.48
C GLY A 100 0.84 10.20 -8.35
N PRO A 101 1.00 11.53 -8.46
CA PRO A 101 2.27 12.20 -8.25
C PRO A 101 3.03 11.75 -7.01
N VAL A 102 4.32 11.45 -7.16
CA VAL A 102 5.19 11.34 -5.99
C VAL A 102 5.44 12.73 -5.45
N LEU A 103 4.98 12.98 -4.23
CA LEU A 103 5.16 14.23 -3.53
C LEU A 103 6.40 14.12 -2.64
N ARG A 104 7.12 15.23 -2.44
CA ARG A 104 8.28 15.26 -1.56
C ARG A 104 8.35 16.54 -0.79
N VAL A 105 8.60 16.44 0.51
CA VAL A 105 8.73 17.54 1.47
C VAL A 105 9.80 17.18 2.51
N THR A 106 10.17 18.12 3.37
CA THR A 106 11.05 17.85 4.52
C THR A 106 10.23 17.89 5.82
N GLU A 107 10.65 17.10 6.80
CA GLU A 107 10.17 17.12 8.17
C GLU A 107 10.15 18.55 8.73
N GLY A 108 8.99 18.97 9.22
CA GLY A 108 8.71 20.32 9.72
C GLY A 108 8.13 21.28 8.67
N ASP A 109 8.13 20.91 7.38
CA ASP A 109 7.54 21.75 6.34
C ASP A 109 6.00 21.79 6.44
N THR A 110 5.43 22.90 6.02
CA THR A 110 3.98 23.06 5.87
C THR A 110 3.57 22.74 4.44
N VAL A 111 2.62 21.82 4.30
CA VAL A 111 1.95 21.54 3.03
C VAL A 111 0.65 22.35 2.97
N ASP A 112 0.52 23.17 1.93
CA ASP A 112 -0.69 23.92 1.58
C ASP A 112 -1.34 23.23 0.38
N PHE A 113 -2.28 22.35 0.67
CA PHE A 113 -2.83 21.41 -0.30
C PHE A 113 -4.19 21.86 -0.80
N THR A 114 -4.40 21.72 -2.11
CA THR A 114 -5.69 21.89 -2.77
C THR A 114 -6.03 20.65 -3.60
N LEU A 115 -7.17 20.03 -3.30
CA LEU A 115 -7.75 18.95 -4.10
C LEU A 115 -8.90 19.50 -4.93
N VAL A 116 -8.98 19.10 -6.20
CA VAL A 116 -10.10 19.45 -7.08
C VAL A 116 -10.68 18.20 -7.71
N ASN A 117 -11.99 17.99 -7.58
CA ASN A 117 -12.65 16.87 -8.19
C ASN A 117 -13.15 17.21 -9.60
N GLN A 118 -12.48 16.67 -10.63
CA GLN A 118 -12.89 16.81 -12.03
C GLN A 118 -13.53 15.52 -12.56
N ALA A 119 -13.73 14.51 -11.70
CA ALA A 119 -14.35 13.25 -12.03
C ALA A 119 -15.88 13.30 -11.82
N PRO A 120 -16.64 12.38 -12.44
CA PRO A 120 -18.10 12.38 -12.40
C PRO A 120 -18.70 11.83 -11.10
N MET A 121 -17.88 11.48 -10.10
CA MET A 121 -18.34 10.92 -8.82
C MET A 121 -17.56 11.49 -7.64
N PRO A 122 -18.07 11.34 -6.39
CA PRO A 122 -17.36 11.80 -5.21
C PRO A 122 -16.04 11.06 -5.00
N HIS A 123 -15.05 11.80 -4.53
CA HIS A 123 -13.71 11.31 -4.21
C HIS A 123 -13.13 12.10 -3.05
N SER A 124 -12.06 11.61 -2.44
CA SER A 124 -11.29 12.33 -1.44
C SER A 124 -9.82 11.99 -1.54
N LEU A 125 -9.00 12.50 -0.63
CA LEU A 125 -7.59 12.12 -0.51
C LEU A 125 -7.18 12.15 0.96
N ASP A 126 -6.66 11.03 1.45
CA ASP A 126 -6.05 10.83 2.76
C ASP A 126 -4.51 10.76 2.60
N PHE A 127 -3.79 11.58 3.35
CA PHE A 127 -2.33 11.52 3.46
C PHE A 127 -1.95 10.80 4.75
N HIS A 128 -1.23 9.68 4.65
CA HIS A 128 -0.68 9.03 5.86
C HIS A 128 0.43 9.85 6.52
N ALA A 129 0.99 10.84 5.81
CA ALA A 129 1.93 11.82 6.37
C ALA A 129 1.25 13.00 7.11
N ALA A 130 -0.09 13.06 7.13
CA ALA A 130 -0.84 14.16 7.73
C ALA A 130 -1.59 13.73 9.00
N GLU A 131 -1.18 14.29 10.14
CA GLU A 131 -1.90 14.17 11.41
C GLU A 131 -3.06 15.17 11.48
N ILE A 132 -4.11 14.94 10.68
CA ILE A 132 -5.31 15.79 10.61
C ILE A 132 -6.59 14.97 10.76
N ALA A 133 -7.62 15.56 11.38
CA ALA A 133 -8.89 14.88 11.58
C ALA A 133 -9.55 14.49 10.23
N PRO A 134 -9.92 13.22 10.02
CA PRO A 134 -10.52 12.76 8.76
C PRO A 134 -11.79 13.53 8.37
N SER A 135 -12.60 13.91 9.36
CA SER A 135 -13.82 14.71 9.16
C SER A 135 -13.58 16.12 8.60
N ARG A 136 -12.32 16.56 8.54
CA ARG A 136 -11.94 17.87 7.99
C ARG A 136 -11.23 17.76 6.65
N ALA A 137 -10.34 16.79 6.49
CA ALA A 137 -9.42 16.74 5.35
C ALA A 137 -9.72 15.62 4.34
N TYR A 138 -10.41 14.56 4.75
CA TYR A 138 -10.58 13.33 3.95
C TYR A 138 -12.04 13.11 3.54
N VAL A 139 -12.82 14.19 3.57
CA VAL A 139 -14.26 14.19 3.25
C VAL A 139 -14.50 14.02 1.76
N ASN A 140 -15.66 13.46 1.43
CA ASN A 140 -16.11 13.35 0.05
C ASN A 140 -16.22 14.74 -0.59
N LEU A 141 -15.46 14.93 -1.66
CA LEU A 141 -15.52 16.08 -2.53
C LEU A 141 -16.42 15.73 -3.71
N MET A 142 -17.52 16.45 -3.89
CA MET A 142 -18.47 16.17 -4.97
C MET A 142 -17.86 16.57 -6.34
N PRO A 143 -18.41 16.07 -7.46
CA PRO A 143 -17.97 16.51 -8.78
C PRO A 143 -17.95 18.04 -8.90
N HIS A 144 -16.88 18.58 -9.48
CA HIS A 144 -16.60 20.02 -9.65
C HIS A 144 -16.26 20.82 -8.39
N ASP A 145 -16.29 20.21 -7.20
CA ASP A 145 -15.88 20.88 -5.97
C ASP A 145 -14.36 20.92 -5.81
N SER A 146 -13.90 21.80 -4.90
CA SER A 146 -12.52 21.87 -4.44
C SER A 146 -12.44 22.05 -2.93
N MET A 147 -11.37 21.53 -2.34
CA MET A 147 -11.08 21.68 -0.92
C MET A 147 -9.61 22.03 -0.73
N SER A 148 -9.33 22.90 0.24
CA SER A 148 -7.97 23.25 0.65
C SER A 148 -7.77 23.09 2.14
N TYR A 149 -6.62 22.56 2.53
CA TYR A 149 -6.20 22.46 3.93
C TYR A 149 -4.69 22.47 4.05
N ARG A 150 -4.22 22.70 5.28
CA ARG A 150 -2.80 22.69 5.62
C ARG A 150 -2.49 21.64 6.66
N PHE A 151 -1.33 21.03 6.54
CA PHE A 151 -0.74 20.20 7.59
C PHE A 151 0.77 20.41 7.64
N VAL A 152 1.38 20.06 8.78
CA VAL A 152 2.84 20.03 8.94
C VAL A 152 3.29 18.59 8.80
N ALA A 153 4.26 18.31 7.94
CA ALA A 153 4.84 16.98 7.80
C ALA A 153 5.77 16.70 8.99
N ARG A 154 5.26 16.07 10.05
CA ARG A 154 5.98 15.93 11.32
C ARG A 154 6.89 14.71 11.41
N VAL A 155 6.57 13.66 10.67
CA VAL A 155 7.26 12.38 10.76
C VAL A 155 7.98 12.12 9.43
N PRO A 156 9.31 11.93 9.45
CA PRO A 156 10.05 11.59 8.23
C PRO A 156 9.82 10.13 7.85
N GLY A 157 9.75 9.84 6.56
CA GLY A 157 9.43 8.51 6.04
C GLY A 157 8.97 8.54 4.58
N ALA A 158 8.53 7.39 4.07
CA ALA A 158 7.78 7.31 2.83
C ALA A 158 6.39 6.76 3.16
N PHE A 159 5.36 7.50 2.78
CA PHE A 159 3.99 7.23 3.14
C PHE A 159 3.14 7.16 1.90
N MET A 160 2.07 6.38 1.93
CA MET A 160 1.06 6.48 0.87
C MET A 160 0.14 7.68 1.10
N TYR A 161 -0.49 8.12 0.03
CA TYR A 161 -1.77 8.80 0.09
C TYR A 161 -2.75 8.08 -0.81
N HIS A 162 -4.03 8.14 -0.49
CA HIS A 162 -5.05 7.45 -1.28
C HIS A 162 -6.43 8.09 -1.13
N CYS A 163 -7.39 7.70 -1.97
CA CYS A 163 -8.77 8.14 -1.79
C CYS A 163 -9.40 7.49 -0.55
N GLY A 164 -10.09 8.29 0.27
CA GLY A 164 -10.79 7.85 1.49
C GLY A 164 -12.31 7.73 1.34
N THR A 165 -12.84 7.93 0.13
CA THR A 165 -14.27 7.77 -0.16
C THR A 165 -14.68 6.30 -0.13
N ALA A 166 -15.82 6.01 0.49
CA ALA A 166 -16.35 4.65 0.58
C ALA A 166 -16.95 4.18 -0.76
N PRO A 167 -16.74 2.90 -1.17
CA PRO A 167 -15.91 1.89 -0.51
C PRO A 167 -14.41 2.12 -0.74
N VAL A 168 -13.63 2.31 0.33
CA VAL A 168 -12.22 2.75 0.22
C VAL A 168 -11.38 1.81 -0.63
N ALA A 169 -11.50 0.50 -0.42
CA ALA A 169 -10.78 -0.51 -1.20
C ALA A 169 -11.07 -0.42 -2.71
N LEU A 170 -12.32 -0.09 -3.09
CA LEU A 170 -12.69 0.10 -4.49
C LEU A 170 -11.96 1.27 -5.13
N HIS A 171 -11.84 2.37 -4.40
CA HIS A 171 -11.15 3.56 -4.89
C HIS A 171 -9.64 3.32 -5.02
N ILE A 172 -9.03 2.67 -4.02
CA ILE A 172 -7.60 2.31 -4.06
C ILE A 172 -7.35 1.36 -5.23
N ALA A 173 -8.08 0.25 -5.34
CA ALA A 173 -7.91 -0.74 -6.40
C ALA A 173 -8.11 -0.19 -7.83
N ASN A 174 -8.86 0.91 -7.96
CA ASN A 174 -9.04 1.61 -9.24
C ASN A 174 -7.90 2.56 -9.62
N GLY A 175 -6.87 2.71 -8.79
CA GLY A 175 -5.70 3.55 -9.08
C GLY A 175 -5.54 4.78 -8.19
N MET A 176 -6.43 5.02 -7.22
CA MET A 176 -6.38 6.23 -6.39
C MET A 176 -5.42 6.09 -5.21
N TYR A 177 -4.13 6.01 -5.52
CA TYR A 177 -3.03 6.00 -4.55
C TYR A 177 -1.78 6.68 -5.12
N GLY A 178 -0.88 7.11 -4.24
CA GLY A 178 0.44 7.62 -4.58
C GLY A 178 1.35 7.64 -3.36
N ALA A 179 2.55 8.20 -3.52
CA ALA A 179 3.54 8.27 -2.45
C ALA A 179 3.87 9.72 -2.08
N ILE A 180 4.08 9.97 -0.79
CA ILE A 180 4.69 11.18 -0.26
C ILE A 180 5.94 10.82 0.53
N ILE A 181 7.07 11.40 0.14
CA ILE A 181 8.36 11.29 0.82
C ILE A 181 8.52 12.49 1.74
N VAL A 182 8.74 12.22 3.03
CA VAL A 182 9.12 13.23 4.03
C VAL A 182 10.57 13.00 4.40
N ASP A 183 11.46 13.84 3.89
CA ASP A 183 12.88 13.78 4.23
C ASP A 183 13.12 14.20 5.69
N PRO A 184 14.04 13.55 6.43
CA PRO A 184 14.40 13.98 7.78
C PRO A 184 15.06 15.35 7.73
N ARG A 185 14.83 16.16 8.75
CA ARG A 185 15.35 17.53 8.80
C ARG A 185 16.87 17.56 8.75
N GLN A 186 17.54 16.64 9.46
CA GLN A 186 19.01 16.51 9.44
C GLN A 186 19.59 16.05 8.10
N GLY A 187 18.75 15.66 7.14
CA GLY A 187 19.18 15.08 5.87
C GLY A 187 19.64 13.63 6.00
N ARG A 188 20.14 13.08 4.89
CA ARG A 188 20.66 11.72 4.79
C ARG A 188 21.94 11.72 3.96
N THR A 189 22.72 10.64 4.04
CA THR A 189 23.84 10.45 3.11
C THR A 189 23.33 10.49 1.67
N SER A 190 24.10 11.13 0.78
CA SER A 190 23.81 11.16 -0.65
C SER A 190 23.67 9.75 -1.22
N ALA A 191 22.68 9.56 -2.08
CA ALA A 191 22.34 8.31 -2.73
C ALA A 191 21.63 8.62 -4.05
N LYS A 192 21.69 7.69 -5.00
CA LYS A 192 20.74 7.66 -6.12
C LYS A 192 19.42 7.12 -5.58
N GLU A 193 18.34 7.87 -5.75
CA GLU A 193 17.08 7.62 -5.07
C GLU A 193 16.00 7.17 -6.06
N PHE A 194 15.29 6.10 -5.71
CA PHE A 194 14.18 5.55 -6.47
C PHE A 194 12.94 5.40 -5.59
N VAL A 195 11.77 5.41 -6.21
CA VAL A 195 10.48 5.20 -5.54
C VAL A 195 9.70 4.12 -6.27
N PHE A 196 9.23 3.13 -5.51
CA PHE A 196 8.44 2.02 -5.99
C PHE A 196 7.15 1.96 -5.19
N VAL A 197 6.03 2.07 -5.88
CA VAL A 197 4.70 1.95 -5.28
C VAL A 197 4.10 0.63 -5.75
N GLN A 198 4.06 -0.38 -4.88
CA GLN A 198 3.40 -1.64 -5.17
C GLN A 198 1.89 -1.45 -5.10
N SER A 199 1.18 -2.07 -6.04
CA SER A 199 -0.28 -2.02 -6.10
C SER A 199 -0.85 -3.21 -6.86
N GLU A 200 -2.17 -3.37 -6.78
CA GLU A 200 -2.92 -4.46 -7.37
C GLU A 200 -4.03 -3.97 -8.31
N PHE A 201 -4.21 -4.66 -9.44
CA PHE A 201 -5.35 -4.47 -10.33
C PHE A 201 -6.22 -5.72 -10.38
N TYR A 202 -7.54 -5.51 -10.26
CA TYR A 202 -8.57 -6.54 -10.30
C TYR A 202 -9.45 -6.24 -11.50
N THR A 203 -9.39 -7.03 -12.57
CA THR A 203 -9.85 -6.58 -13.88
C THR A 203 -11.00 -7.44 -14.42
N LYS A 204 -11.96 -6.75 -15.03
CA LYS A 204 -12.90 -7.31 -16.00
C LYS A 204 -12.82 -6.51 -17.29
N THR A 205 -13.17 -7.13 -18.41
CA THR A 205 -13.16 -6.49 -19.72
C THR A 205 -14.54 -5.99 -20.12
N LEU A 206 -14.58 -4.74 -20.60
CA LEU A 206 -15.74 -4.09 -21.16
C LEU A 206 -15.91 -4.45 -22.65
N PRO A 207 -17.09 -4.19 -23.26
CA PRO A 207 -17.33 -4.48 -24.68
C PRO A 207 -16.34 -3.80 -25.64
N ASP A 208 -15.78 -2.66 -25.26
CA ASP A 208 -14.77 -1.93 -26.05
C ASP A 208 -13.33 -2.44 -25.83
N SER A 209 -13.17 -3.60 -25.18
CA SER A 209 -11.89 -4.20 -24.76
C SER A 209 -11.13 -3.47 -23.65
N THR A 210 -11.59 -2.30 -23.19
CA THR A 210 -11.01 -1.63 -22.02
C THR A 210 -11.20 -2.48 -20.77
N ARG A 211 -10.20 -2.50 -19.88
CA ARG A 211 -10.31 -3.10 -18.54
C ARG A 211 -10.85 -2.09 -17.54
N THR A 212 -11.63 -2.57 -16.58
CA THR A 212 -12.04 -1.80 -15.42
C THR A 212 -12.07 -2.72 -14.20
N ILE A 213 -12.34 -2.17 -13.03
CA ILE A 213 -12.36 -2.95 -11.80
C ILE A 213 -13.38 -4.08 -11.85
N ASP A 214 -12.96 -5.26 -11.40
CA ASP A 214 -13.82 -6.37 -11.04
C ASP A 214 -14.03 -6.40 -9.52
N TRP A 215 -15.26 -6.10 -9.11
CA TRP A 215 -15.64 -6.04 -7.70
C TRP A 215 -15.59 -7.42 -7.03
N GLU A 216 -15.94 -8.49 -7.74
CA GLU A 216 -15.97 -9.84 -7.17
C GLU A 216 -14.54 -10.33 -6.94
N LYS A 217 -13.63 -10.09 -7.89
CA LYS A 217 -12.21 -10.39 -7.70
C LYS A 217 -11.58 -9.61 -6.55
N LEU A 218 -11.95 -8.33 -6.40
CA LEU A 218 -11.48 -7.50 -5.29
C LEU A 218 -11.90 -8.08 -3.94
N LEU A 219 -13.18 -8.45 -3.80
CA LEU A 219 -13.68 -9.09 -2.58
C LEU A 219 -13.08 -10.49 -2.35
N GLY A 220 -12.78 -11.20 -3.44
CA GLY A 220 -12.11 -12.50 -3.42
C GLY A 220 -10.59 -12.43 -3.20
N LEU A 221 -10.01 -11.25 -3.05
CA LEU A 221 -8.56 -11.04 -2.89
C LEU A 221 -7.74 -11.66 -4.04
N ALA A 222 -8.30 -11.71 -5.26
CA ALA A 222 -7.69 -12.33 -6.43
C ALA A 222 -7.28 -11.27 -7.48
N PRO A 223 -6.15 -10.55 -7.28
CA PRO A 223 -5.69 -9.59 -8.27
C PRO A 223 -5.21 -10.29 -9.54
N ASP A 224 -5.46 -9.69 -10.69
CA ASP A 224 -4.90 -10.15 -11.98
C ASP A 224 -3.48 -9.64 -12.17
N TYR A 225 -3.17 -8.45 -11.64
CA TYR A 225 -1.84 -7.85 -11.72
C TYR A 225 -1.39 -7.37 -10.34
N VAL A 226 -0.13 -7.63 -10.00
CA VAL A 226 0.60 -6.99 -8.90
C VAL A 226 1.80 -6.29 -9.51
N VAL A 227 1.87 -4.98 -9.36
CA VAL A 227 2.81 -4.15 -10.15
C VAL A 227 3.50 -3.11 -9.28
N PHE A 228 4.69 -2.68 -9.70
CA PHE A 228 5.32 -1.46 -9.21
C PHE A 228 5.03 -0.32 -10.18
N ASN A 229 4.67 0.84 -9.64
CA ASN A 229 4.46 2.07 -10.40
C ASN A 229 3.43 1.94 -11.53
N GLY A 230 2.43 1.08 -11.35
CA GLY A 230 1.20 1.07 -12.14
C GLY A 230 1.23 0.29 -13.45
N ARG A 231 2.38 -0.30 -13.84
CA ARG A 231 2.52 -1.09 -15.07
C ARG A 231 3.23 -2.42 -14.82
N GLU A 232 2.65 -3.49 -15.36
CA GLU A 232 3.21 -4.84 -15.35
C GLU A 232 4.62 -4.85 -15.95
N ALA A 233 5.52 -5.58 -15.29
CA ALA A 233 6.88 -5.88 -15.76
C ALA A 233 7.71 -4.65 -16.19
N GLU A 234 7.35 -3.46 -15.71
CA GLU A 234 7.89 -2.22 -16.25
C GLU A 234 9.42 -2.17 -16.20
N TYR A 235 10.01 -2.55 -15.07
CA TYR A 235 11.46 -2.49 -14.87
C TYR A 235 12.20 -3.71 -15.42
N ALA A 236 11.49 -4.71 -15.93
CA ALA A 236 12.06 -5.78 -16.75
C ALA A 236 12.18 -5.32 -18.21
N HIS A 237 11.15 -4.66 -18.76
CA HIS A 237 11.16 -4.09 -20.11
C HIS A 237 12.02 -2.81 -20.20
N HIS A 238 12.03 -2.00 -19.14
CA HIS A 238 12.76 -0.74 -19.04
C HIS A 238 13.70 -0.74 -17.81
N PRO A 239 14.85 -1.43 -17.87
CA PRO A 239 15.74 -1.58 -16.72
C PRO A 239 16.26 -0.27 -16.15
N ILE A 240 16.29 -0.19 -14.82
CA ILE A 240 16.90 0.92 -14.10
C ILE A 240 18.43 0.76 -14.09
N ASN A 241 19.10 1.64 -14.82
CA ASN A 241 20.57 1.61 -14.90
C ASN A 241 21.21 2.25 -13.66
N VAL A 242 22.15 1.54 -13.04
CA VAL A 242 22.97 1.99 -11.90
C VAL A 242 24.44 1.66 -12.16
N ARG A 243 25.36 2.32 -11.46
CA ARG A 243 26.81 2.08 -11.58
C ARG A 243 27.36 1.35 -10.37
N VAL A 244 28.41 0.56 -10.58
CA VAL A 244 29.17 -0.09 -9.51
C VAL A 244 29.68 0.98 -8.54
N GLY A 245 29.50 0.74 -7.23
CA GLY A 245 29.90 1.65 -6.17
C GLY A 245 28.90 2.79 -5.87
N GLU A 246 27.79 2.91 -6.62
CA GLU A 246 26.73 3.86 -6.28
C GLU A 246 25.95 3.41 -5.05
N ARG A 247 25.78 4.30 -4.08
CA ARG A 247 24.83 4.10 -3.00
C ARG A 247 23.41 4.35 -3.53
N LEU A 248 22.55 3.34 -3.38
CA LEU A 248 21.15 3.41 -3.78
C LEU A 248 20.27 3.62 -2.55
N ARG A 249 19.13 4.29 -2.73
CA ARG A 249 18.05 4.36 -1.74
C ARG A 249 16.72 4.13 -2.44
N LEU A 250 15.96 3.16 -1.94
CA LEU A 250 14.66 2.80 -2.48
C LEU A 250 13.58 3.22 -1.48
N TYR A 251 12.63 4.03 -1.91
CA TYR A 251 11.40 4.31 -1.18
C TYR A 251 10.33 3.33 -1.67
N VAL A 252 10.08 2.27 -0.90
CA VAL A 252 9.12 1.24 -1.27
C VAL A 252 7.84 1.47 -0.47
N VAL A 253 6.75 1.75 -1.16
CA VAL A 253 5.42 1.98 -0.59
C VAL A 253 4.50 0.87 -1.09
N ASN A 254 3.91 0.11 -0.17
CA ASN A 254 2.87 -0.85 -0.54
C ASN A 254 1.50 -0.16 -0.43
N ALA A 255 0.91 0.21 -1.57
CA ALA A 255 -0.41 0.83 -1.60
C ALA A 255 -1.56 -0.20 -1.56
N GLY A 256 -1.27 -1.49 -1.79
CA GLY A 256 -2.24 -2.58 -1.74
C GLY A 256 -3.27 -2.54 -2.87
N PRO A 257 -4.57 -2.79 -2.58
CA PRO A 257 -5.18 -2.65 -1.26
C PRO A 257 -5.03 -3.84 -0.29
N ASN A 258 -4.64 -5.04 -0.75
CA ASN A 258 -4.82 -6.26 0.08
C ASN A 258 -3.54 -7.10 0.30
N ARG A 259 -2.62 -7.12 -0.65
CA ARG A 259 -1.41 -7.95 -0.63
C ARG A 259 -0.30 -7.25 0.12
N PHE A 260 0.37 -7.99 0.99
CA PHE A 260 1.66 -7.57 1.54
C PHE A 260 2.75 -7.80 0.50
N SER A 261 3.74 -6.90 0.46
CA SER A 261 4.97 -7.11 -0.30
C SER A 261 5.98 -7.84 0.58
N ALA A 262 6.51 -8.95 0.09
CA ALA A 262 7.78 -9.50 0.56
C ALA A 262 8.85 -8.97 -0.41
N PHE A 263 9.20 -7.69 -0.28
CA PHE A 263 10.00 -6.97 -1.24
C PHE A 263 11.42 -7.52 -1.26
N HIS A 264 11.88 -7.91 -2.44
CA HIS A 264 13.17 -8.54 -2.65
C HIS A 264 13.80 -8.04 -3.95
N VAL A 265 15.12 -7.87 -3.96
CA VAL A 265 15.91 -7.57 -5.16
C VAL A 265 16.85 -8.73 -5.40
N VAL A 266 16.57 -9.51 -6.44
CA VAL A 266 17.35 -10.71 -6.79
C VAL A 266 18.80 -10.32 -7.06
N GLY A 267 19.73 -11.04 -6.42
CA GLY A 267 21.18 -10.81 -6.55
C GLY A 267 21.73 -9.68 -5.68
N ALA A 268 20.92 -9.07 -4.81
CA ALA A 268 21.35 -8.05 -3.86
C ALA A 268 20.97 -8.40 -2.41
N ILE A 269 21.60 -7.70 -1.47
CA ILE A 269 21.26 -7.72 -0.04
C ILE A 269 21.06 -6.27 0.39
N PHE A 270 20.03 -5.99 1.18
CA PHE A 270 19.82 -4.66 1.71
C PHE A 270 20.77 -4.40 2.87
N ASP A 271 21.71 -3.47 2.68
CA ASP A 271 22.60 -2.99 3.74
C ASP A 271 21.79 -2.54 4.96
N ARG A 272 20.70 -1.79 4.70
CA ARG A 272 19.77 -1.29 5.71
C ARG A 272 18.35 -1.28 5.17
N ALA A 273 17.42 -1.75 5.98
CA ALA A 273 15.99 -1.63 5.70
C ALA A 273 15.24 -0.99 6.87
N TYR A 274 14.48 0.04 6.54
CA TYR A 274 13.71 0.86 7.46
C TYR A 274 12.24 0.47 7.31
N LEU A 275 11.70 -0.25 8.28
CA LEU A 275 10.35 -0.80 8.21
C LEU A 275 9.29 0.25 8.59
N ASP A 276 8.11 0.12 8.00
CA ASP A 276 6.89 0.87 8.33
C ASP A 276 7.05 2.41 8.34
N GLY A 277 8.00 2.93 7.55
CA GLY A 277 8.30 4.36 7.49
C GLY A 277 9.14 4.90 8.66
N SER A 278 9.51 4.06 9.64
CA SER A 278 10.36 4.45 10.76
C SER A 278 11.83 4.54 10.34
N LEU A 279 12.48 5.66 10.67
CA LEU A 279 13.93 5.81 10.48
C LEU A 279 14.76 5.27 11.65
N ALA A 280 14.11 4.71 12.68
CA ALA A 280 14.78 4.14 13.84
C ALA A 280 15.05 2.64 13.63
N HIS A 281 16.19 2.16 14.16
CA HIS A 281 16.54 0.74 14.24
C HIS A 281 16.36 -0.04 12.92
N PRO A 282 17.10 0.32 11.85
CA PRO A 282 17.02 -0.44 10.62
C PRO A 282 17.43 -1.89 10.84
N LEU A 283 16.78 -2.81 10.12
CA LEU A 283 17.35 -4.13 9.91
C LEU A 283 18.61 -3.98 9.06
N GLU A 284 19.64 -4.77 9.34
CA GLU A 284 20.91 -4.73 8.61
C GLU A 284 21.20 -6.08 7.96
N GLY A 285 21.68 -6.07 6.72
CA GLY A 285 22.09 -7.28 5.99
C GLY A 285 20.95 -8.25 5.66
N VAL A 286 19.75 -7.73 5.36
CA VAL A 286 18.55 -8.55 5.09
C VAL A 286 18.30 -8.73 3.60
N GLN A 287 17.79 -9.91 3.23
CA GLN A 287 17.45 -10.23 1.84
C GLN A 287 16.07 -9.71 1.41
N THR A 288 15.11 -9.68 2.33
CA THR A 288 13.68 -9.42 2.03
C THR A 288 13.09 -8.62 3.17
N VAL A 289 12.21 -7.66 2.83
CA VAL A 289 11.49 -6.80 3.77
C VAL A 289 10.02 -6.66 3.45
#